data_AF-A0A919X6D2-F1
#
_entry.id   AF-A0A919X6D2-F1
#
_cell.length_a   1.000
_cell.length_b   1.000
_cell.length_c   1.000
_cell.angle_alpha   90.00
_cell.angle_beta   90.00
_cell.angle_gamma   90.00
#
_symmetry.space_group_name_H-M   'P 1'
#
loop_
_entity.id
_entity.type
_entity.pdbx_description
1 polymer ?
#
loop_
_entity_poly.entity_id
_entity_poly.type
_entity_poly.pdbx_seq_one_letter_code
_entity_poly.pdbx_strand_id
1 'polypeptide(L)'
;MEILTLREIDALIQKHIFGGEVTTYNEYITDAKRIPNTLIYLTEGGFNYIPRYSEDIKDAWKVVEKFFRVDIETGNSRTEHFVILRTETGLTRSVYAKTAPLAICLAALKTQGIEVQIDANEIGNDI
;
A
#
# COMPACT_ATOMS: atom_id res chain seq x y z
N MET A 1 -1.40 -11.57 -14.79
CA MET A 1 -1.47 -10.58 -13.69
C MET A 1 -0.08 -10.51 -13.11
N GLU A 2 0.47 -9.31 -12.95
CA GLU A 2 1.84 -9.12 -12.47
C GLU A 2 1.91 -9.33 -10.97
N ILE A 3 2.98 -9.98 -10.51
CA ILE A 3 3.25 -10.18 -9.08
C ILE A 3 4.05 -8.97 -8.61
N LEU A 4 3.51 -8.24 -7.63
CA LEU A 4 4.13 -7.03 -7.09
C LEU A 4 4.82 -7.31 -5.76
N THR A 5 5.92 -6.59 -5.54
CA THR A 5 6.59 -6.45 -4.25
C THR A 5 5.77 -5.56 -3.31
N LEU A 6 6.01 -5.66 -2.00
CA LEU A 6 5.39 -4.76 -1.01
C LEU A 6 5.70 -3.29 -1.30
N ARG A 7 6.90 -3.02 -1.83
CA ARG A 7 7.31 -1.66 -2.15
C ARG A 7 6.56 -1.08 -3.36
N GLU A 8 6.24 -1.91 -4.35
CA GLU A 8 5.39 -1.51 -5.47
C GLU A 8 3.94 -1.28 -5.03
N ILE A 9 3.45 -2.05 -4.05
CA ILE A 9 2.14 -1.80 -3.42
C ILE A 9 2.13 -0.43 -2.73
N ASP A 10 3.16 -0.09 -1.96
CA ASP A 10 3.27 1.23 -1.33
C ASP A 10 3.23 2.37 -2.35
N ALA A 11 3.89 2.18 -3.50
CA ALA A 11 3.88 3.14 -4.59
C ALA A 11 2.49 3.30 -5.22
N LEU A 12 1.76 2.19 -5.42
CA LEU A 12 0.37 2.24 -5.89
C LEU A 12 -0.54 2.96 -4.88
N ILE A 13 -0.35 2.73 -3.58
CA ILE A 13 -1.09 3.46 -2.54
C ILE A 13 -0.81 4.95 -2.62
N GLN A 14 0.46 5.34 -2.68
CA GLN A 14 0.85 6.74 -2.79
C GLN A 14 0.23 7.40 -4.01
N LYS A 15 0.23 6.71 -5.15
CA LYS A 15 -0.31 7.23 -6.42
C LYS A 15 -1.84 7.31 -6.41
N HIS A 16 -2.52 6.24 -6.04
CA HIS A 16 -3.96 6.11 -6.28
C HIS A 16 -4.83 6.50 -5.08
N ILE A 17 -4.30 6.46 -3.87
CA ILE A 17 -5.04 6.84 -2.65
C ILE A 17 -4.67 8.25 -2.20
N PHE A 18 -3.39 8.62 -2.29
CA PHE A 18 -2.91 9.94 -1.89
C PHE A 18 -2.73 10.90 -3.07
N GLY A 19 -2.86 10.44 -4.32
CA GLY A 19 -2.73 11.30 -5.51
C GLY A 19 -1.31 11.81 -5.76
N GLY A 20 -0.29 11.17 -5.18
CA GLY A 20 1.11 11.57 -5.35
C GLY A 20 1.67 11.16 -6.71
N GLU A 21 2.50 12.01 -7.30
CA GLU A 21 3.30 11.64 -8.46
C GLU A 21 4.50 10.81 -7.99
N VAL A 22 4.55 9.53 -8.39
CA VAL A 22 5.60 8.58 -7.98
C VAL A 22 6.62 8.41 -9.10
N THR A 23 7.90 8.48 -8.74
CA THR A 23 9.05 8.29 -9.65
C THR A 23 10.20 7.61 -8.90
N THR A 24 11.25 7.20 -9.60
CA THR A 24 12.50 6.81 -8.95
C THR A 24 13.39 8.02 -8.66
N TYR A 25 14.19 7.93 -7.60
CA TYR A 25 15.17 8.96 -7.23
C TYR A 25 16.12 9.28 -8.38
N ASN A 26 16.58 8.27 -9.13
CA ASN A 26 17.53 8.45 -10.23
C ASN A 26 16.92 9.11 -11.47
N GLU A 27 15.60 9.01 -11.65
CA GLU A 27 14.90 9.76 -12.70
C GLU A 27 14.73 11.23 -12.31
N TYR A 28 14.56 11.52 -11.01
CA TYR A 28 14.40 12.88 -10.51
C TYR A 28 15.73 13.64 -10.36
N ILE A 29 16.78 12.97 -9.88
CA ILE A 29 18.12 13.56 -9.67
C ILE A 29 19.13 12.92 -10.61
N THR A 30 19.72 13.74 -11.49
CA THR A 30 20.68 13.31 -12.52
C THR A 30 22.14 13.23 -12.03
N ASP A 31 22.38 13.34 -10.73
CA ASP A 31 23.72 13.41 -10.14
C ASP A 31 24.49 12.07 -10.20
N ALA A 32 25.83 12.14 -10.19
CA ALA A 32 26.72 10.99 -10.41
C ALA A 32 26.67 9.91 -9.30
N LYS A 33 26.08 10.20 -8.14
CA LYS A 33 25.84 9.21 -7.08
C LYS A 33 24.46 8.59 -7.23
N ARG A 34 24.35 7.65 -8.17
CA ARG A 34 23.16 6.80 -8.30
C ARG A 34 22.88 6.08 -6.99
N ILE A 35 21.73 6.36 -6.40
CA ILE A 35 21.19 5.59 -5.28
C ILE A 35 20.41 4.42 -5.91
N PRO A 36 20.45 3.19 -5.35
CA PRO A 36 19.61 2.11 -5.86
C PRO A 36 18.16 2.58 -6.02
N ASN A 37 17.46 2.17 -7.11
CA ASN A 37 16.15 2.64 -7.58
C ASN A 37 15.11 2.88 -6.46
N THR A 38 15.27 3.98 -5.74
CA THR A 38 14.48 4.27 -4.55
C THR A 38 13.24 5.01 -4.99
N LEU A 39 12.08 4.47 -4.67
CA LEU A 39 10.80 5.10 -4.99
C LEU A 39 10.56 6.30 -4.07
N ILE A 40 10.23 7.42 -4.70
CA ILE A 40 9.91 8.71 -4.08
C ILE A 40 8.58 9.21 -4.63
N TYR A 41 7.97 10.18 -3.97
CA TYR A 41 6.88 10.96 -4.54
C TYR A 41 7.20 12.45 -4.52
N LEU A 42 6.75 13.15 -5.55
CA LEU A 42 7.01 14.57 -5.75
C LEU A 42 6.04 15.43 -4.95
N THR A 43 6.53 16.60 -4.55
CA THR A 43 5.81 17.63 -3.79
C THR A 43 6.24 19.00 -4.32
N GLU A 44 5.51 20.06 -3.99
CA GLU A 44 5.87 21.43 -4.41
C GLU A 44 7.29 21.85 -3.96
N GLY A 45 7.76 21.34 -2.82
CA GLY A 45 9.07 21.65 -2.24
C GLY A 45 10.21 20.69 -2.61
N GLY A 46 9.97 19.72 -3.50
CA GLY A 46 10.94 18.68 -3.85
C GLY A 46 10.33 17.28 -3.81
N PHE A 47 10.93 16.35 -3.09
CA PHE A 47 10.44 14.98 -2.99
C PHE A 47 10.45 14.46 -1.56
N ASN A 48 9.68 13.41 -1.32
CA ASN A 48 9.71 12.61 -0.11
C ASN A 48 9.86 11.14 -0.46
N TYR A 49 10.38 10.33 0.48
CA TYR A 49 10.34 8.88 0.36
C TYR A 49 8.92 8.37 0.54
N ILE A 50 8.54 7.34 -0.23
CA ILE A 50 7.23 6.72 -0.07
C ILE A 50 7.17 6.04 1.32
N PRO A 51 6.14 6.28 2.14
CA PRO A 51 5.93 5.57 3.40
C PRO A 51 5.80 4.06 3.22
N ARG A 52 5.98 3.27 4.27
CA ARG A 52 5.89 1.79 4.20
C ARG A 52 4.47 1.33 4.51
N TYR A 53 3.50 1.77 3.72
CA TYR A 53 2.07 1.55 3.96
C TYR A 53 1.69 0.08 4.16
N SER A 54 2.30 -0.83 3.40
CA SER A 54 1.99 -2.26 3.40
C SER A 54 2.67 -3.05 4.53
N GLU A 55 3.59 -2.42 5.27
CA GLU A 55 4.42 -3.09 6.28
C GLU A 55 4.37 -2.43 7.66
N ASP A 56 4.28 -1.10 7.72
CA ASP A 56 4.24 -0.33 8.96
C ASP A 56 2.80 0.11 9.26
N ILE A 57 2.28 -0.26 10.44
CA ILE A 57 0.89 0.02 10.81
C ILE A 57 0.61 1.51 10.99
N LYS A 58 1.60 2.32 11.40
CA LYS A 58 1.42 3.77 11.56
C LYS A 58 1.27 4.43 10.20
N ASP A 59 2.02 3.99 9.19
CA ASP A 59 1.83 4.45 7.81
C ASP A 59 0.52 3.92 7.21
N ALA A 60 0.20 2.64 7.40
CA ALA A 60 -1.07 2.05 6.96
C ALA A 60 -2.29 2.78 7.53
N TRP A 61 -2.22 3.26 8.77
CA TRP A 61 -3.32 3.99 9.39
C TRP A 61 -3.65 5.30 8.66
N LYS A 62 -2.67 5.93 8.00
CA LYS A 62 -2.94 7.09 7.13
C LYS A 62 -3.83 6.73 5.94
N VAL A 63 -3.79 5.48 5.48
CA VAL A 63 -4.68 4.95 4.44
C VAL A 63 -6.09 4.80 4.99
N VAL A 64 -6.22 4.27 6.22
CA VAL A 64 -7.52 4.13 6.92
C VAL A 64 -8.24 5.47 7.01
N GLU A 65 -7.52 6.54 7.35
CA GLU A 65 -8.05 7.90 7.45
C GLU A 65 -8.58 8.49 6.13
N LYS A 66 -8.32 7.84 4.99
CA LYS A 66 -8.87 8.24 3.68
C LYS A 66 -10.24 7.65 3.36
N PHE A 67 -10.73 6.72 4.18
CA PHE A 67 -12.00 6.04 3.92
C PHE A 67 -13.05 6.41 4.96
N PHE A 68 -14.31 6.41 4.51
CA PHE A 68 -15.46 6.74 5.35
C PHE A 68 -15.63 5.78 6.53
N ARG A 69 -15.42 4.49 6.28
CA ARG A 69 -15.45 3.46 7.31
C ARG A 69 -14.52 2.30 6.97
N VAL A 70 -13.82 1.84 8.01
CA VAL A 70 -12.91 0.70 7.95
C VAL A 70 -13.26 -0.25 9.09
N ASP A 71 -13.58 -1.49 8.76
CA ASP A 71 -13.78 -2.58 9.72
C ASP A 71 -12.55 -3.52 9.60
N ILE A 72 -11.88 -3.81 10.72
CA ILE A 72 -10.70 -4.70 10.78
C ILE A 72 -10.99 -5.83 11.75
N GLU A 73 -10.92 -7.06 11.28
CA GLU A 73 -11.13 -8.26 12.08
C GLU A 73 -9.84 -9.08 12.16
N THR A 74 -9.52 -9.56 13.37
CA THR A 74 -8.35 -10.41 13.64
C THR A 74 -8.80 -11.70 14.33
N GLY A 75 -8.08 -12.81 14.10
CA GLY A 75 -8.24 -14.03 14.90
C GLY A 75 -9.40 -14.95 14.50
N ASN A 76 -9.86 -14.91 13.24
CA ASN A 76 -10.93 -15.78 12.74
C ASN A 76 -10.47 -17.24 12.45
N SER A 77 -9.63 -17.81 13.32
CA SER A 77 -8.96 -19.13 13.19
C SER A 77 -7.98 -19.29 12.01
N ARG A 78 -7.90 -18.30 11.11
CA ARG A 78 -6.83 -18.17 10.12
C ARG A 78 -5.87 -17.11 10.62
N THR A 79 -4.58 -17.29 10.38
CA THR A 79 -3.49 -16.35 10.69
C THR A 79 -3.53 -15.09 9.80
N GLU A 80 -4.74 -14.67 9.42
CA GLU A 80 -5.03 -13.66 8.42
C GLU A 80 -5.84 -12.53 9.07
N HIS A 81 -5.59 -11.32 8.60
CA HIS A 81 -6.33 -10.10 8.92
C HIS A 81 -7.36 -9.88 7.83
N PHE A 82 -8.61 -9.67 8.23
CA PHE A 82 -9.70 -9.34 7.31
C PHE A 82 -10.03 -7.86 7.42
N VAL A 83 -9.96 -7.15 6.31
CA VAL A 83 -10.26 -5.72 6.25
C VAL A 83 -11.41 -5.48 5.30
N ILE A 84 -12.39 -4.69 5.74
CA ILE A 84 -13.48 -4.17 4.92
C ILE A 84 -13.36 -2.64 4.88
N LEU A 85 -13.26 -2.08 3.68
CA LEU A 85 -13.32 -0.64 3.44
C LEU A 85 -14.64 -0.26 2.79
N ARG A 86 -15.19 0.86 3.24
CA ARG A 86 -16.38 1.48 2.65
C ARG A 86 -16.07 2.92 2.22
N THR A 87 -16.45 3.25 0.99
CA THR A 87 -16.42 4.62 0.48
C THR A 87 -17.71 5.36 0.84
N GLU A 88 -17.72 6.69 0.73
CA GLU A 88 -18.91 7.52 0.93
C GLU A 88 -20.04 7.17 -0.05
N THR A 89 -19.70 6.66 -1.24
CA THR A 89 -20.67 6.19 -2.24
C THR A 89 -21.31 4.84 -1.90
N GLY A 90 -20.95 4.24 -0.76
CA GLY A 90 -21.45 2.93 -0.32
C GLY A 90 -20.70 1.74 -0.93
N LEU A 91 -19.66 1.98 -1.75
CA LEU A 91 -18.84 0.90 -2.30
C LEU A 91 -18.12 0.20 -1.16
N THR A 92 -18.30 -1.13 -1.09
CA THR A 92 -17.64 -1.96 -0.09
C THR A 92 -16.63 -2.88 -0.77
N ARG A 93 -15.43 -2.96 -0.20
CA ARG A 93 -14.36 -3.87 -0.63
C ARG A 93 -13.76 -4.57 0.57
N SER A 94 -13.49 -5.86 0.43
CA SER A 94 -12.90 -6.66 1.49
C SER A 94 -11.74 -7.50 0.99
N VAL A 95 -10.74 -7.68 1.85
CA VAL A 95 -9.51 -8.43 1.57
C VAL A 95 -9.03 -9.17 2.83
N TYR A 96 -8.44 -10.35 2.61
CA TYR A 96 -7.62 -11.06 3.59
C TYR A 96 -6.14 -10.86 3.26
N ALA A 97 -5.31 -10.61 4.27
CA ALA A 97 -3.85 -10.70 4.15
C ALA A 97 -3.22 -11.11 5.48
N LYS A 98 -1.97 -11.59 5.46
CA LYS A 98 -1.30 -12.07 6.68
C LYS A 98 -1.07 -10.95 7.72
N THR A 99 -0.87 -9.71 7.28
CA THR A 99 -0.68 -8.56 8.17
C THR A 99 -1.79 -7.53 7.98
N ALA A 100 -2.14 -6.80 9.05
CA ALA A 100 -3.11 -5.70 8.98
C ALA A 100 -2.69 -4.61 7.98
N PRO A 101 -1.44 -4.09 7.97
CA PRO A 101 -1.00 -3.08 7.02
C PRO A 101 -1.23 -3.50 5.55
N LEU A 102 -0.90 -4.75 5.23
CA LEU A 102 -1.08 -5.27 3.88
C LEU A 102 -2.56 -5.40 3.52
N ALA A 103 -3.39 -5.95 4.41
CA ALA A 103 -4.82 -6.09 4.18
C ALA A 103 -5.49 -4.72 3.94
N ILE A 104 -5.09 -3.68 4.69
CA ILE A 104 -5.54 -2.30 4.50
C ILE A 104 -5.19 -1.81 3.10
N CYS A 105 -3.92 -1.94 2.69
CA CYS A 105 -3.46 -1.45 1.39
C CYS A 105 -4.16 -2.16 0.23
N LEU A 106 -4.28 -3.49 0.28
CA LEU A 106 -4.95 -4.24 -0.78
C LEU A 106 -6.43 -3.92 -0.87
N ALA A 107 -7.12 -3.78 0.27
CA ALA A 107 -8.52 -3.35 0.25
C ALA A 107 -8.66 -1.96 -0.37
N ALA A 108 -7.73 -1.04 -0.05
CA ALA A 108 -7.73 0.33 -0.57
C ALA A 108 -7.57 0.35 -2.10
N LEU A 109 -6.59 -0.36 -2.64
CA LEU A 109 -6.39 -0.48 -4.09
C LEU A 109 -7.61 -1.08 -4.79
N LYS A 110 -8.26 -2.07 -4.17
CA LYS A 110 -9.48 -2.69 -4.71
C LYS A 110 -10.67 -1.71 -4.79
N THR A 111 -10.70 -0.65 -3.96
CA THR A 111 -11.71 0.42 -4.10
C THR A 111 -11.50 1.24 -5.36
N GLN A 112 -10.27 1.32 -5.85
CA GLN A 112 -9.90 1.98 -7.11
C GLN A 112 -9.99 1.04 -8.32
N GLY A 113 -10.49 -0.19 -8.13
CA GLY A 113 -10.55 -1.20 -9.20
C GLY A 113 -9.20 -1.83 -9.55
N ILE A 114 -8.19 -1.67 -8.71
CA ILE A 114 -6.86 -2.24 -8.90
C ILE A 114 -6.78 -3.57 -8.16
N GLU A 115 -6.57 -4.66 -8.88
CA GLU A 115 -6.34 -6.00 -8.32
C GLU A 115 -4.85 -6.36 -8.40
N VAL A 116 -4.29 -6.78 -7.27
CA VAL A 116 -2.86 -7.05 -7.12
C VAL A 116 -2.64 -8.50 -6.68
N GLN A 117 -1.64 -9.15 -7.27
CA GLN A 117 -1.07 -10.40 -6.78
C GLN A 117 0.28 -10.11 -6.11
N ILE A 118 0.57 -10.82 -5.02
CA ILE A 118 1.79 -10.66 -4.23
C ILE A 118 2.55 -11.97 -4.23
N ASP A 119 3.88 -11.90 -4.23
CA ASP A 119 4.70 -13.09 -4.05
C ASP A 119 4.46 -13.65 -2.64
N ALA A 120 4.16 -14.95 -2.56
CA ALA A 120 3.97 -15.65 -1.29
C ALA A 120 5.19 -15.56 -0.36
N ASN A 121 6.39 -15.37 -0.93
CA ASN A 121 7.63 -15.24 -0.16
C ASN A 121 7.76 -13.90 0.58
N GLU A 122 7.14 -12.84 0.06
CA GLU A 122 7.12 -11.50 0.69
C GLU A 122 6.22 -11.47 1.95
N ILE A 123 5.40 -12.50 2.14
CA ILE A 123 4.46 -12.62 3.24
C ILE A 123 5.15 -13.27 4.47
N GLY A 124 6.41 -13.73 4.34
CA GLY A 124 7.18 -14.43 5.37
C GLY A 124 6.62 -15.82 5.66
N ASN A 125 7.45 -16.87 5.60
CA ASN A 125 7.07 -18.18 6.10
C ASN A 125 7.46 -18.27 7.58
N ASP A 126 6.54 -17.95 8.48
CA ASP A 126 6.72 -18.25 9.90
C ASP A 126 5.57 -19.18 10.32
N ILE A 127 5.89 -20.48 10.31
CA ILE A 127 5.24 -21.51 11.12
C ILE A 127 6.23 -21.87 12.22
#